data_AF-A7RI42-F1
#
_entry.id   AF-A7RI42-F1
#
_cell.length_a   1.000
_cell.length_b   1.000
_cell.length_c   1.000
_cell.angle_alpha   90.00
_cell.angle_beta   90.00
_cell.angle_gamma   90.00
#
_symmetry.space_group_name_H-M   'P 1'
#
loop_
_entity.id
_entity.type
_entity.pdbx_description
1 polymer ?
#
loop_
_entity_poly.entity_id
_entity_poly.type
_entity_poly.pdbx_seq_one_letter_code
_entity_poly.pdbx_strand_id
1 'polypeptide(L)'
;TQGVALMLSKSAQRALIGWEAHGPRIMTASFYTKKKRINMDIIQCYAPTNDSEEEEKDNFYNRLTTIIQDRPKRNIIIVMGDFNAKIGSNNRGY
;
A
#
# COMPACT_ATOMS: atom_id res chain seq x y z
N THR A 1 -5.95 3.79 17.68
CA THR A 1 -5.17 2.62 17.25
C THR A 1 -4.92 2.75 15.76
N GLN A 2 -3.66 2.64 15.32
CA GLN A 2 -3.30 2.66 13.90
C GLN A 2 -3.07 1.23 13.43
N GLY A 3 -3.59 0.88 12.27
CA GLY A 3 -3.44 -0.45 11.72
C GLY A 3 -4.05 -0.56 10.34
N VAL A 4 -3.40 -1.36 9.50
CA VAL A 4 -3.89 -1.76 8.19
C VAL A 4 -4.07 -3.27 8.17
N ALA A 5 -5.08 -3.74 7.47
CA ALA A 5 -5.37 -5.17 7.35
C ALA A 5 -5.90 -5.49 5.96
N LEU A 6 -5.72 -6.74 5.54
CA LEU A 6 -6.31 -7.32 4.35
C LEU A 6 -7.17 -8.49 4.80
N MET A 7 -8.46 -8.42 4.52
CA MET A 7 -9.35 -9.57 4.71
C MET A 7 -9.41 -10.34 3.40
N LEU A 8 -9.13 -11.64 3.46
CA LEU A 8 -9.02 -12.49 2.28
C LEU A 8 -10.13 -13.54 2.27
N SER A 9 -10.71 -13.77 1.10
CA SER A 9 -11.51 -14.96 0.87
C SER A 9 -10.61 -16.21 0.90
N LYS A 10 -11.20 -17.40 1.10
CA LYS A 10 -10.45 -18.68 1.08
C LYS A 10 -9.67 -18.89 -0.22
N SER A 11 -10.19 -18.43 -1.36
CA SER A 11 -9.51 -18.53 -2.65
C SER A 11 -8.29 -17.62 -2.73
N ALA A 12 -8.43 -16.37 -2.28
CA ALA A 12 -7.31 -15.42 -2.23
C ALA A 12 -6.23 -15.89 -1.25
N GLN A 13 -6.62 -16.43 -0.09
CA GLN A 13 -5.68 -16.99 0.89
C GLN A 13 -4.83 -18.12 0.30
N ARG A 14 -5.40 -19.00 -0.53
CA ARG A 14 -4.62 -20.07 -1.20
C ARG A 14 -3.62 -19.54 -2.23
N ALA A 15 -3.84 -18.33 -2.75
CA ALA A 15 -2.92 -17.69 -3.66
C ALA A 15 -1.85 -16.86 -2.93
N LEU A 16 -1.98 -16.65 -1.61
CA LEU A 16 -1.05 -15.84 -0.82
C LEU A 16 0.33 -16.51 -0.77
N ILE A 17 1.35 -15.76 -1.19
CA ILE A 17 2.76 -16.15 -1.11
C ILE A 17 3.30 -15.74 0.26
N GLY A 18 2.97 -14.52 0.68
CA GLY A 18 3.42 -13.95 1.94
C GLY A 18 2.89 -12.53 2.11
N TRP A 19 2.98 -12.03 3.33
CA TRP A 19 2.67 -10.65 3.67
C TRP A 19 3.72 -10.11 4.61
N GLU A 20 3.85 -8.79 4.64
CA GLU A 20 4.84 -8.09 5.47
C GLU A 20 4.26 -6.74 5.91
N ALA A 21 4.38 -6.44 7.20
CA ALA A 21 4.04 -5.14 7.75
C ALA A 21 5.25 -4.21 7.71
N HIS A 22 5.04 -3.02 7.16
CA HIS A 22 6.04 -1.96 7.04
C HIS A 22 5.69 -0.82 8.00
N GLY A 23 5.61 -1.17 9.29
CA GLY A 23 5.10 -0.28 10.34
C GLY A 23 3.56 -0.30 10.45
N PRO A 24 2.95 0.63 11.20
CA PRO A 24 1.52 0.60 11.50
C PRO A 24 0.61 0.98 10.32
N ARG A 25 1.20 1.54 9.25
CA ARG A 25 0.48 2.24 8.18
C ARG A 25 0.66 1.64 6.79
N ILE A 26 1.55 0.67 6.63
CA ILE A 26 1.79 0.04 5.34
C ILE A 26 1.87 -1.46 5.56
N MET A 27 1.13 -2.22 4.75
CA MET A 27 1.22 -3.67 4.70
C MET A 27 1.27 -4.10 3.23
N THR A 28 2.13 -5.05 2.94
CA THR A 28 2.23 -5.65 1.61
C THR A 28 1.81 -7.10 1.65
N ALA A 29 1.21 -7.58 0.57
CA ALA A 29 0.90 -8.99 0.38
C ALA A 29 1.12 -9.38 -1.07
N SER A 30 1.82 -10.49 -1.29
CA SER A 30 2.12 -11.02 -2.62
C SER A 30 1.28 -12.26 -2.88
N PHE A 31 0.74 -12.37 -4.10
CA PHE A 31 -0.14 -13.45 -4.53
C PHE A 31 0.35 -14.09 -5.82
N TYR A 32 0.20 -15.40 -5.92
CA TYR A 32 0.37 -16.12 -7.18
C TYR A 32 -0.76 -15.74 -8.13
N THR A 33 -0.40 -15.40 -9.37
CA THR A 33 -1.38 -15.27 -10.46
C THR A 33 -1.43 -16.56 -11.28
N LYS A 34 -2.44 -16.68 -12.16
CA LYS A 34 -2.49 -17.77 -13.14
C LYS A 34 -1.37 -17.68 -14.18
N LYS A 35 -0.78 -16.50 -14.39
CA LYS A 35 0.31 -16.31 -15.35
C LYS A 35 1.64 -16.67 -14.69
N LYS A 36 2.28 -17.73 -15.21
CA LYS A 36 3.60 -18.16 -14.71
C LYS A 36 4.59 -17.00 -14.69
N ARG A 37 5.38 -16.93 -13.61
CA ARG A 37 6.43 -15.91 -13.37
C ARG A 37 5.92 -14.48 -13.16
N ILE A 38 4.60 -14.25 -13.11
CA ILE A 38 4.01 -12.96 -12.75
C ILE A 38 3.24 -13.14 -11.45
N ASN A 39 3.63 -12.40 -10.43
CA ASN A 39 2.89 -12.31 -9.17
C ASN A 39 2.11 -11.00 -9.13
N MET A 40 1.18 -10.92 -8.19
CA MET A 40 0.46 -9.69 -7.85
C MET A 40 0.89 -9.23 -6.46
N ASP A 41 1.34 -8.00 -6.36
CA ASP A 41 1.75 -7.36 -5.11
C ASP A 41 0.71 -6.29 -4.74
N ILE A 42 0.03 -6.50 -3.62
CA ILE A 42 -0.90 -5.52 -3.05
C ILE A 42 -0.16 -4.75 -1.95
N ILE A 43 -0.19 -3.43 -2.03
CA ILE A 43 0.35 -2.52 -1.02
C ILE A 43 -0.83 -1.75 -0.45
N GLN A 44 -1.26 -2.11 0.76
CA GLN A 44 -2.31 -1.41 1.49
C GLN A 44 -1.65 -0.36 2.38
N CYS A 45 -2.09 0.89 2.25
CA CYS A 45 -1.55 1.98 3.04
C CYS A 45 -2.63 2.84 3.71
N TYR A 46 -2.25 3.45 4.83
CA TYR A 46 -3.01 4.49 5.52
C TYR A 46 -2.08 5.68 5.72
N ALA A 47 -2.19 6.68 4.86
CA ALA A 47 -1.31 7.83 4.89
C ALA A 47 -1.58 8.74 6.10
N PRO A 48 -0.56 9.49 6.56
CA PRO A 48 -0.75 10.56 7.54
C PRO A 48 -1.85 11.54 7.13
N THR A 49 -2.53 12.11 8.11
CA THR A 49 -3.58 13.10 7.91
C THR A 49 -3.00 14.42 7.39
N ASN A 50 -3.85 15.30 6.88
CA ASN A 50 -3.42 16.62 6.42
C ASN A 50 -2.76 17.46 7.52
N ASP A 51 -3.12 17.24 8.78
CA ASP A 51 -2.57 17.97 9.93
C ASP A 51 -1.29 17.33 10.49
N SER A 52 -0.84 16.20 9.92
CA SER A 52 0.45 15.61 10.27
C SER A 52 1.60 16.49 9.83
N GLU A 53 2.70 16.42 10.58
CA GLU A 53 3.97 17.08 10.27
C GLU A 53 4.45 16.70 8.85
N GLU A 54 5.06 17.66 8.14
CA GLU A 54 5.60 17.43 6.80
C GLU A 54 6.63 16.28 6.79
N GLU A 55 7.49 16.22 7.81
CA GLU A 55 8.46 15.14 7.97
C GLU A 55 7.78 13.76 8.08
N GLU A 56 6.63 13.66 8.75
CA GLU A 56 5.89 12.40 8.86
C GLU A 56 5.33 11.97 7.49
N LYS A 57 4.82 12.92 6.71
CA LYS A 57 4.34 12.70 5.34
C LYS A 57 5.48 12.27 4.43
N ASP A 58 6.60 12.99 4.45
CA ASP A 58 7.76 12.69 3.62
C ASP A 58 8.33 11.32 3.94
N ASN A 59 8.51 11.00 5.22
CA ASN A 59 8.97 9.68 5.65
C ASN A 59 8.02 8.57 5.19
N PHE A 60 6.70 8.79 5.25
CA PHE A 60 5.72 7.83 4.75
C PHE A 60 5.82 7.63 3.23
N TYR A 61 5.83 8.72 2.45
CA TYR A 61 5.86 8.64 0.98
C TYR A 61 7.20 8.14 0.45
N ASN A 62 8.31 8.49 1.09
CA ASN A 62 9.63 7.94 0.77
C ASN A 62 9.66 6.43 1.00
N ARG A 63 9.18 5.97 2.17
CA ARG A 63 9.09 4.53 2.47
C ARG A 63 8.19 3.80 1.49
N LEU A 64 7.01 4.35 1.17
CA LEU A 64 6.10 3.77 0.18
C LEU A 64 6.77 3.65 -1.20
N THR A 65 7.49 4.68 -1.61
CA THR A 65 8.24 4.70 -2.87
C THR A 65 9.30 3.61 -2.92
N THR A 66 10.08 3.44 -1.86
CA THR A 66 11.08 2.36 -1.76
C THR A 66 10.42 0.99 -1.88
N ILE A 67 9.30 0.75 -1.19
CA ILE A 67 8.57 -0.52 -1.26
C ILE A 67 8.11 -0.81 -2.69
N ILE A 68 7.57 0.18 -3.40
CA ILE A 68 7.14 0.02 -4.80
C ILE A 68 8.33 -0.31 -5.71
N GLN A 69 9.46 0.38 -5.52
CA GLN A 69 10.66 0.22 -6.35
C GLN A 69 11.39 -1.11 -6.12
N ASP A 70 11.30 -1.68 -4.92
CA ASP A 70 11.88 -2.98 -4.58
C ASP A 70 11.14 -4.16 -5.25
N ARG A 71 9.88 -3.96 -5.66
CA ARG A 71 9.10 -5.02 -6.30
C ARG A 71 9.57 -5.28 -7.74
N PRO A 72 9.57 -6.55 -8.20
CA PRO A 72 9.93 -6.88 -9.57
C PRO A 72 9.00 -6.18 -10.59
N LYS A 73 9.58 -5.43 -11.54
CA LYS A 73 8.84 -4.66 -12.57
C LYS A 73 7.85 -5.48 -13.42
N ARG A 74 8.03 -6.80 -13.49
CA ARG A 74 7.13 -7.71 -14.23
C ARG A 74 5.85 -8.05 -13.47
N ASN A 75 5.84 -7.83 -12.16
CA ASN A 75 4.69 -8.14 -11.32
C ASN A 75 3.64 -7.05 -11.48
N ILE A 76 2.39 -7.41 -11.21
CA ILE A 76 1.30 -6.46 -11.11
C ILE A 76 1.36 -5.84 -9.73
N ILE A 77 1.59 -4.53 -9.63
CA ILE A 77 1.63 -3.81 -8.37
C ILE A 77 0.33 -3.01 -8.24
N ILE A 78 -0.41 -3.25 -7.17
CA ILE A 78 -1.62 -2.49 -6.81
C ILE A 78 -1.33 -1.77 -5.50
N VAL A 79 -1.27 -0.45 -5.56
CA VAL A 79 -1.18 0.40 -4.36
C VAL A 79 -2.58 0.90 -4.06
N MET A 80 -3.06 0.68 -2.84
CA MET A 80 -4.42 0.98 -2.43
C MET A 80 -4.49 1.37 -0.95
N GLY A 81 -5.66 1.84 -0.54
CA GLY A 81 -5.93 2.30 0.81
C GLY A 81 -6.29 3.77 0.84
N ASP A 82 -6.08 4.39 1.98
CA ASP A 82 -6.41 5.80 2.20
C ASP A 82 -5.12 6.62 2.15
N PHE A 83 -5.02 7.49 1.15
CA PHE A 83 -3.86 8.34 0.95
C PHE A 83 -4.01 9.71 1.61
N ASN A 84 -5.18 10.06 2.14
CA ASN A 84 -5.47 11.37 2.72
C ASN A 84 -5.00 12.56 1.86
N ALA A 85 -4.85 12.35 0.54
CA ALA A 85 -4.24 13.28 -0.37
C ALA A 85 -5.27 14.31 -0.85
N LYS A 86 -4.89 15.59 -0.81
CA LYS A 86 -5.66 16.64 -1.49
C LYS A 86 -5.40 16.55 -2.99
N ILE A 87 -6.43 16.22 -3.76
CA ILE A 87 -6.38 16.26 -5.22
C ILE A 87 -6.83 17.66 -5.67
N GLY A 88 -5.89 18.47 -6.17
CA GLY A 88 -6.17 19.79 -6.74
C GLY A 88 -5.86 20.97 -5.83
N SER A 89 -5.93 22.19 -6.40
CA SER A 89 -5.57 23.46 -5.77
C SER A 89 -6.71 24.14 -5.01
N ASN A 90 -7.91 23.56 -4.97
CA ASN A 90 -9.10 24.23 -4.44
C ASN A 90 -9.56 23.62 -3.11
N ASN A 91 -9.13 24.22 -2.01
CA ASN A 91 -9.63 23.93 -0.65
C ASN A 91 -10.76 24.89 -0.21
N ARG A 92 -11.41 25.60 -1.14
CA ARG A 92 -12.57 26.45 -0.80
C ARG A 92 -13.84 25.61 -0.85
N GLY A 93 -14.19 24.94 0.26
CA GLY A 93 -15.42 24.14 0.30
C GLY A 93 -15.71 23.33 1.57
N TYR A 94 -14.96 23.52 2.65
CA TYR A 94 -15.35 23.10 4.01
C TYR A 94 -15.16 24.27 4.95
#